data_AF-A0A0K9P6P7-F1
#
_entry.id   AF-A0A0K9P6P7-F1
#
_cell.length_a   1.000
_cell.length_b   1.000
_cell.length_c   1.000
_cell.angle_alpha   90.00
_cell.angle_beta   90.00
_cell.angle_gamma   90.00
#
_symmetry.space_group_name_H-M   'P 1'
#
loop_
_entity.id
_entity.type
_entity.pdbx_description
1 polymer ?
#
loop_
_entity_poly.entity_id
_entity_poly.type
_entity_poly.pdbx_seq_one_letter_code
_entity_poly.pdbx_strand_id
1 'polypeptide(L)'
;MAGRRLRDAVKAVLSGENGGEFNSNLHGASTLFGPYTLDGYIQEFKRLASSMLNEQSIPSGPQPPDLLDKQIELLPGVVLDTPPLDKNFDDISSDIPKNSSFKRGDMVVATFFLVSLCQGTIS
;
A
#
# COMPACT_ATOMS: atom_id res chain seq x y z
N MET A 1 3.93 -18.34 -8.50
CA MET A 1 5.13 -19.17 -8.79
C MET A 1 6.45 -18.39 -8.79
N ALA A 2 6.48 -17.09 -9.14
CA ALA A 2 7.69 -16.25 -9.07
C ALA A 2 8.42 -16.25 -7.71
N GLY A 3 7.68 -16.12 -6.60
CA GLY A 3 8.29 -16.08 -5.26
C GLY A 3 8.96 -17.39 -4.83
N ARG A 4 8.54 -18.56 -5.34
CA ARG A 4 9.24 -19.83 -5.08
C ARG A 4 10.59 -19.84 -5.80
N ARG A 5 10.60 -19.53 -7.09
CA ARG A 5 11.81 -19.44 -7.91
C ARG A 5 12.84 -18.45 -7.34
N LEU A 6 12.39 -17.31 -6.82
CA LEU A 6 13.27 -16.35 -6.17
C LEU A 6 13.92 -16.94 -4.91
N ARG A 7 13.12 -17.56 -4.03
CA ARG A 7 13.64 -18.18 -2.79
C ARG A 7 14.60 -19.32 -3.08
N ASP A 8 14.28 -20.16 -4.06
CA ASP A 8 15.12 -21.29 -4.45
C ASP A 8 16.45 -20.80 -5.02
N ALA A 9 16.44 -19.74 -5.83
CA ALA A 9 17.65 -19.13 -6.38
C ALA A 9 18.56 -18.51 -5.31
N VAL A 10 17.99 -17.82 -4.32
CA VAL A 10 18.75 -17.26 -3.19
C VAL A 10 19.31 -18.38 -2.31
N LYS A 11 18.50 -19.40 -2.01
CA LYS A 11 18.93 -20.55 -1.22
C LYS A 11 20.10 -21.29 -1.88
N ALA A 12 20.05 -21.48 -3.20
CA ALA A 12 21.13 -22.12 -3.94
C ALA A 12 22.47 -21.37 -3.79
N VAL A 13 22.46 -20.04 -3.87
CA VAL A 13 23.68 -19.22 -3.64
C VAL A 13 24.19 -19.37 -2.21
N LEU A 14 23.30 -19.34 -1.22
CA LEU A 14 23.67 -19.49 0.20
C LEU A 14 24.17 -20.90 0.55
N SER A 15 23.71 -21.93 -0.17
CA SER A 15 24.12 -23.32 0.04
C SER A 15 25.29 -23.77 -0.86
N GLY A 16 25.78 -22.90 -1.74
CA GLY A 16 26.89 -23.20 -2.66
C GLY A 16 26.54 -24.15 -3.80
N GLU A 17 25.25 -24.31 -4.13
CA GLU A 17 24.79 -25.17 -5.22
C GLU A 17 24.81 -24.43 -6.57
N ASN A 18 25.38 -25.06 -7.60
CA ASN A 18 25.39 -24.54 -8.97
C ASN A 18 23.98 -24.58 -9.56
N GLY A 19 23.46 -23.38 -9.88
CA GLY A 19 22.04 -23.09 -10.04
C GLY A 19 21.31 -23.80 -11.19
N GLY A 20 20.08 -24.22 -10.89
CA GLY A 20 19.13 -24.73 -11.88
C GLY A 20 18.56 -23.65 -12.80
N GLU A 21 18.03 -24.10 -13.93
CA GLU A 21 17.37 -23.30 -14.96
C GLU A 21 16.00 -22.83 -14.48
N PHE A 22 15.77 -21.51 -14.46
CA PHE A 22 14.51 -20.92 -14.01
C PHE A 22 13.75 -20.35 -15.22
N ASN A 23 12.84 -21.12 -15.83
CA ASN A 23 12.05 -20.68 -17.00
C ASN A 23 11.01 -19.59 -16.66
N SER A 24 11.03 -18.45 -17.37
CA SER A 24 10.32 -17.17 -17.08
C SER A 24 8.86 -17.03 -17.57
N ASN A 25 8.01 -18.06 -17.45
CA ASN A 25 6.58 -17.88 -17.75
C ASN A 25 5.83 -17.15 -16.62
N LEU A 26 5.70 -15.82 -16.72
CA LEU A 26 4.92 -14.95 -15.82
C LEU A 26 3.76 -14.27 -16.56
N HIS A 27 2.59 -14.17 -15.94
CA HIS A 27 1.41 -13.48 -16.48
C HIS A 27 1.73 -11.99 -16.72
N GLY A 28 1.98 -11.61 -17.98
CA GLY A 28 2.75 -10.42 -18.37
C GLY A 28 2.05 -9.06 -18.33
N ALA A 29 0.75 -8.98 -18.06
CA ALA A 29 0.00 -7.73 -18.21
C ALA A 29 0.31 -6.66 -17.15
N SER A 30 0.86 -7.03 -15.98
CA SER A 30 1.25 -6.10 -14.91
C SER A 30 2.76 -6.14 -14.62
N THR A 31 3.55 -6.67 -15.55
CA THR A 31 5.00 -6.73 -15.43
C THR A 31 5.61 -5.51 -16.11
N LEU A 32 5.88 -4.47 -15.32
CA LEU A 32 6.24 -3.12 -15.80
C LEU A 32 7.51 -3.09 -16.69
N PHE A 33 8.47 -4.00 -16.46
CA PHE A 33 9.76 -4.02 -17.15
C PHE A 33 9.91 -5.15 -18.19
N GLY A 34 8.80 -5.76 -18.62
CA GLY A 34 8.77 -6.76 -19.68
C GLY A 34 9.07 -8.20 -19.25
N PRO A 35 9.20 -9.15 -20.19
CA PRO A 35 9.22 -10.59 -19.91
C PRO A 35 10.40 -11.06 -19.04
N TYR A 36 11.53 -10.34 -19.08
CA TYR A 36 12.73 -10.67 -18.30
C TYR A 36 12.79 -10.02 -16.91
N THR A 37 11.72 -9.37 -16.45
CA THR A 37 11.68 -8.69 -15.15
C THR A 37 12.05 -9.65 -14.00
N LEU A 38 11.53 -10.87 -14.02
CA LEU A 38 11.80 -11.86 -12.98
C LEU A 38 13.28 -12.32 -13.00
N ASP A 39 13.85 -12.50 -14.18
CA ASP A 39 15.24 -12.93 -14.33
C ASP A 39 16.21 -11.83 -13.87
N GLY A 40 15.88 -10.56 -14.14
CA GLY A 40 16.59 -9.40 -13.58
C GLY A 40 16.57 -9.36 -12.05
N TYR A 41 15.41 -9.58 -11.43
CA TYR A 41 15.34 -9.71 -9.97
C TYR A 41 16.20 -10.86 -9.45
N ILE A 42 16.11 -12.05 -10.05
CA ILE A 42 16.93 -13.21 -9.64
C ILE A 42 18.42 -12.88 -9.71
N GLN A 43 18.87 -12.22 -10.78
CA GLN A 43 20.27 -11.80 -10.93
C GLN A 43 20.72 -10.87 -9.80
N GLU A 44 19.92 -9.85 -9.48
CA GLU A 44 20.26 -8.87 -8.44
C GLU A 44 20.28 -9.49 -7.04
N PHE A 45 19.30 -10.34 -6.71
CA PHE A 45 19.27 -11.04 -5.43
C PHE A 45 20.43 -12.04 -5.27
N LYS A 46 20.84 -12.71 -6.36
CA LYS A 46 22.04 -13.55 -6.35
C LYS A 46 23.30 -12.72 -6.07
N ARG A 47 23.45 -11.57 -6.74
CA ARG A 47 24.57 -10.64 -6.52
C ARG A 47 24.66 -10.20 -5.06
N LEU A 48 23.54 -9.78 -4.48
CA LEU A 48 23.46 -9.37 -3.06
C LEU A 48 23.84 -10.52 -2.12
N ALA A 49 23.29 -11.72 -2.33
CA ALA A 49 23.58 -12.89 -1.51
C ALA A 49 25.07 -13.28 -1.57
N SER A 50 25.68 -13.25 -2.77
CA SER A 50 27.11 -13.51 -2.94
C SER A 50 27.98 -12.47 -2.25
N SER A 51 27.63 -11.18 -2.32
CA SER A 51 28.37 -10.13 -1.62
C SER A 51 28.25 -10.23 -0.10
N MET A 52 27.10 -10.67 0.42
CA MET A 52 26.94 -10.96 1.86
C MET A 52 27.84 -12.12 2.32
N LEU A 53 27.97 -13.18 1.51
CA LEU A 53 28.85 -14.31 1.80
C LEU A 53 30.34 -13.93 1.77
N ASN A 54 30.71 -13.03 0.88
CA ASN A 54 32.10 -12.59 0.68
C ASN A 54 32.46 -11.32 1.47
N GLU A 55 31.58 -10.86 2.38
CA GLU A 55 31.72 -9.61 3.15
C GLU A 55 32.08 -8.38 2.29
N GLN A 56 31.60 -8.37 1.04
CA GLN A 56 31.95 -7.36 0.06
C GLN A 56 30.93 -6.22 0.07
N SER A 57 31.43 -4.98 0.15
CA SER A 57 30.60 -3.78 0.01
C SER A 57 30.17 -3.58 -1.45
N ILE A 58 28.88 -3.33 -1.68
CA ILE A 58 28.31 -3.06 -3.00
C ILE A 58 28.09 -1.54 -3.11
N PRO A 59 28.40 -0.91 -4.27
CA PRO A 59 28.09 0.50 -4.46
C PRO A 59 26.59 0.74 -4.33
N SER A 60 26.22 1.82 -3.65
CA SER A 60 24.82 2.24 -3.55
C SER A 60 24.26 2.53 -4.95
N GLY A 61 23.02 2.07 -5.17
CA GLY A 61 22.28 2.41 -6.38
C GLY A 61 21.89 3.89 -6.42
N PRO A 62 21.34 4.35 -7.55
CA PRO A 62 20.80 5.70 -7.64
C PRO A 62 19.69 5.88 -6.60
N GLN A 63 19.69 7.04 -5.93
CA GLN A 63 18.60 7.40 -5.04
C GLN A 63 17.31 7.55 -5.85
N PRO A 64 16.18 6.97 -5.41
CA PRO A 64 14.90 7.19 -6.07
C PRO A 64 14.58 8.69 -6.08
N PRO A 65 13.99 9.20 -7.18
CA PRO A 65 13.61 10.60 -7.25
C PRO A 65 12.54 10.89 -6.19
N ASP A 66 12.64 12.06 -5.56
CA ASP A 66 11.54 12.58 -4.76
C ASP A 66 10.42 13.03 -5.70
N LEU A 67 9.20 12.57 -5.43
CA LEU A 67 8.01 12.83 -6.24
C LEU A 67 6.94 13.63 -5.47
N LEU A 68 7.26 14.14 -4.26
CA LEU A 68 6.34 14.97 -3.47
C LEU A 68 5.76 16.13 -4.30
N ASP A 69 6.62 16.93 -4.94
CA ASP A 69 6.24 18.09 -5.75
C ASP A 69 5.52 17.74 -7.09
N LYS A 70 5.42 16.45 -7.43
CA LYS A 70 4.81 15.97 -8.69
C LYS A 70 3.45 15.33 -8.48
N GLN A 71 2.93 15.35 -7.26
CA GLN A 71 1.60 14.84 -6.96
C GLN A 71 0.55 15.84 -7.42
N ILE A 72 -0.39 15.39 -8.25
CA ILE A 72 -1.52 16.19 -8.67
C ILE A 72 -2.72 15.74 -7.83
N GLU A 73 -3.26 16.64 -7.02
CA GLU A 73 -4.50 16.42 -6.27
C GLU A 73 -5.69 16.94 -7.09
N LEU A 74 -6.51 16.02 -7.59
CA LEU A 74 -7.75 16.34 -8.32
C LEU A 74 -8.99 16.31 -7.43
N LEU A 75 -8.80 15.96 -6.15
CA LEU A 75 -9.86 15.93 -5.17
C LEU A 75 -10.03 17.36 -4.63
N PRO A 76 -11.21 17.99 -4.81
CA PRO A 76 -11.44 19.30 -4.20
C PRO A 76 -11.43 19.15 -2.68
N GLY A 77 -10.76 20.08 -2.01
CA GLY A 77 -10.82 20.19 -0.55
C GLY A 77 -12.23 20.52 -0.06
N VAL A 78 -12.42 20.41 1.25
CA VAL A 78 -13.67 20.85 1.89
C VAL A 78 -13.77 22.38 1.76
N VAL A 79 -14.76 22.86 1.00
CA VAL A 79 -14.95 24.30 0.75
C VAL A 79 -15.69 24.97 1.91
N LEU A 80 -16.78 24.36 2.37
CA LEU A 80 -17.60 24.85 3.46
C LEU A 80 -18.44 23.70 4.00
N ASP A 81 -18.44 23.51 5.31
CA ASP A 81 -19.45 22.73 6.00
C ASP A 81 -20.46 23.71 6.64
N THR A 82 -21.76 23.44 6.50
CA THR A 82 -22.81 24.26 7.14
C THR A 82 -24.00 23.38 7.49
N PRO A 83 -24.51 23.43 8.72
CA PRO A 83 -25.71 22.69 9.11
C PRO A 83 -26.96 23.28 8.42
N PRO A 84 -28.09 22.55 8.39
CA PRO A 84 -29.36 23.07 7.90
C PRO A 84 -29.82 24.34 8.63
N LEU A 85 -30.71 25.12 8.01
CA LEU A 85 -31.26 26.34 8.60
C LEU A 85 -31.85 26.06 10.00
N ASP A 86 -31.56 26.95 10.95
CA ASP A 86 -31.94 26.86 12.38
C ASP A 86 -31.40 25.62 13.13
N LYS A 87 -30.32 25.00 12.64
CA LYS A 87 -29.55 23.94 13.33
C LYS A 87 -28.10 24.36 13.53
N ASN A 88 -27.49 23.84 14.59
CA ASN A 88 -26.06 24.00 14.85
C ASN A 88 -25.32 22.68 14.59
N PHE A 89 -23.99 22.77 14.48
CA PHE A 89 -23.16 21.57 14.58
C PHE A 89 -23.38 20.90 15.94
N ASP A 90 -23.22 19.58 15.97
CA ASP A 90 -23.47 18.69 17.11
C ASP A 90 -24.95 18.54 17.50
N ASP A 91 -25.89 19.21 16.80
CA ASP A 91 -27.32 18.94 16.96
C ASP A 91 -27.67 17.53 16.47
N ILE A 92 -28.62 16.89 17.16
CA ILE A 92 -29.14 15.57 16.81
C ILE A 92 -29.99 15.69 15.53
N SER A 93 -29.63 14.91 14.51
CA SER A 93 -30.38 14.74 13.27
C SER A 93 -31.42 13.63 13.37
N SER A 94 -31.06 12.48 13.95
CA SER A 94 -31.96 11.36 14.21
C SER A 94 -31.63 10.77 15.57
N ASP A 95 -32.56 10.94 16.51
CA ASP A 95 -32.44 10.40 17.85
C ASP A 95 -33.13 9.03 17.97
N ILE A 96 -32.82 8.35 19.06
CA ILE A 96 -33.42 7.10 19.46
C ILE A 96 -34.88 7.37 19.93
N PRO A 97 -35.86 6.50 19.62
CA PRO A 97 -37.22 6.68 20.12
C PRO A 97 -37.25 6.72 21.66
N LYS A 98 -37.85 7.75 22.25
CA LYS A 98 -37.82 8.03 23.70
C LYS A 98 -38.32 6.90 24.62
N ASN A 99 -39.04 5.91 24.08
CA ASN A 99 -39.62 4.78 24.82
C ASN A 99 -39.08 3.40 24.34
N SER A 100 -37.90 3.34 23.73
CA SER A 100 -37.29 2.07 23.30
C SER A 100 -36.50 1.40 24.44
N SER A 101 -36.69 0.08 24.60
CA SER A 101 -35.86 -0.77 25.46
C SER A 101 -35.03 -1.69 24.58
N PHE A 102 -33.70 -1.71 24.80
CA PHE A 102 -32.76 -2.50 24.01
C PHE A 102 -32.21 -3.67 24.82
N LYS A 103 -32.00 -4.79 24.14
CA LYS A 103 -31.35 -5.98 24.70
C LYS A 103 -29.88 -6.03 24.28
N ARG A 104 -29.11 -6.83 25.02
CA ARG A 104 -27.71 -7.09 24.70
C ARG A 104 -27.62 -7.74 23.31
N GLY A 105 -26.98 -7.04 22.37
CA GLY A 105 -26.86 -7.46 20.97
C GLY A 105 -27.59 -6.56 19.98
N ASP A 106 -28.45 -5.65 20.46
CA ASP A 106 -29.15 -4.71 19.59
C ASP A 106 -28.22 -3.58 19.12
N MET A 107 -28.35 -3.20 17.84
CA MET A 107 -27.63 -2.07 17.26
C MET A 107 -28.49 -0.81 17.37
N VAL A 108 -27.98 0.19 18.08
CA VAL A 108 -28.61 1.50 18.24
C VAL A 108 -27.88 2.51 17.36
N VAL A 109 -28.63 3.23 16.54
CA VAL A 109 -28.09 4.24 15.61
C VAL A 109 -28.68 5.60 15.97
N ALA A 110 -27.80 6.57 16.22
CA ALA A 110 -28.14 7.99 16.35
C ALA A 110 -27.24 8.77 15.39
N THR A 111 -27.77 9.83 14.79
CA THR A 111 -27.03 10.68 13.84
C THR A 111 -27.01 12.13 14.30
N PHE A 112 -25.88 12.80 14.05
CA PHE A 112 -25.62 14.19 14.43
C PHE A 112 -25.16 14.99 13.21
N PHE A 113 -25.39 16.31 13.23
CA PHE A 113 -24.81 17.21 12.23
C PHE A 113 -23.34 17.48 12.57
N LEU A 114 -22.44 17.00 11.72
CA LEU A 114 -20.99 17.14 11.90
C LEU A 114 -20.34 17.82 10.68
N VAL A 115 -19.07 18.14 10.83
CA VAL A 115 -18.20 18.66 9.77
C VAL A 115 -17.57 17.53 8.95
N SER A 116 -17.17 17.82 7.72
CA SER A 116 -16.44 16.89 6.88
C SER A 116 -15.02 16.67 7.41
N LEU A 117 -14.67 15.41 7.69
CA LEU A 117 -13.33 15.02 8.10
C LEU A 117 -12.53 14.57 6.88
N CYS A 118 -12.05 15.52 6.06
CA CYS A 118 -11.05 15.24 5.03
C CYS A 118 -10.25 16.52 4.73
N GLN A 119 -9.09 16.67 5.37
CA GLN A 119 -8.03 17.55 4.85
C GLN A 119 -7.04 16.67 4.08
N GLY A 120 -7.32 16.50 2.78
CA GLY A 120 -6.27 16.19 1.82
C GLY A 120 -5.55 17.50 1.55
N THR A 121 -4.37 17.67 2.14
CA THR A 121 -3.46 18.76 1.78
C THR A 121 -2.09 18.12 1.70
N ILE A 122 -1.74 17.64 0.52
CA ILE A 122 -0.35 17.36 0.18
C ILE A 122 0.10 18.54 -0.68
N SER A 123 0.65 19.55 -0.02
CA SER A 123 1.34 20.68 -0.65
C SER A 123 2.82 20.38 -0.79
#